data_AF-A0A7H0NN17-F1
#
_entry.id   AF-A0A7H0NN17-F1
#
_cell.length_a   1.000
_cell.length_b   1.000
_cell.length_c   1.000
_cell.angle_alpha   90.00
_cell.angle_beta   90.00
_cell.angle_gamma   90.00
#
_symmetry.space_group_name_H-M   'P 1'
#
loop_
_entity.id
_entity.type
_entity.pdbx_description
1 polymer ?
#
loop_
_entity_poly.entity_id
_entity_poly.type
_entity_poly.pdbx_seq_one_letter_code
_entity_poly.pdbx_strand_id
1 'polypeptide(L)'
;MSAGPVSAYDVVGVRGRGYRPEQVDRATAALIAERDGALDELARLTGRVEELLAESARLAETVATLPVQDYAELGERAQRILALAESEAEALDADAVAAGQALRDAAEAAGRAAGDAAREAAGEVRAAADRAADDRVAGAAREAEGLLAAARQDAEEVRAAAASAMAATRDRTASVLAHQEQEHAERLKAAEAELAAEEAASEARFAALTERAEALLAEAGRDLAATQEAARHGQEDAEARGAELLAEARVREERVVRETERILREHEEGREEVQAHMAHVRSSLAALTGRVASED
;
A
#
# COMPACT_ATOMS: atom_id res chain seq x y z
N MET A 1 -2.07 -41.18 22.75
CA MET A 1 -3.37 -41.74 22.37
C MET A 1 -3.68 -42.85 23.36
N SER A 2 -4.42 -42.55 24.42
CA SER A 2 -4.79 -43.56 25.43
C SER A 2 -6.00 -44.30 24.88
N ALA A 3 -5.81 -45.58 24.54
CA ALA A 3 -6.92 -46.48 24.28
C ALA A 3 -7.71 -46.58 25.59
N GLY A 4 -8.95 -46.08 25.58
CA GLY A 4 -9.88 -46.29 26.68
C GLY A 4 -10.14 -47.79 26.88
N PRO A 5 -10.71 -48.21 28.02
CA PRO A 5 -10.98 -49.61 28.30
C PRO A 5 -11.75 -50.25 27.14
N VAL A 6 -11.20 -51.33 26.60
CA VAL A 6 -11.79 -52.08 25.50
C VAL A 6 -12.95 -52.87 26.09
N SER A 7 -14.15 -52.63 25.57
CA SER A 7 -15.36 -53.35 25.97
C SER A 7 -15.19 -54.85 25.72
N ALA A 8 -15.73 -55.67 26.61
CA ALA A 8 -15.78 -57.13 26.43
C ALA A 8 -16.66 -57.57 25.24
N TYR A 9 -17.46 -56.64 24.69
CA TYR A 9 -18.40 -56.86 23.59
C TYR A 9 -18.11 -55.95 22.38
N ASP A 10 -16.86 -55.49 22.24
CA ASP A 10 -16.40 -54.61 21.15
C ASP A 10 -17.20 -53.29 21.00
N VAL A 11 -17.79 -52.80 22.09
CA VAL A 11 -18.44 -51.48 22.11
C VAL A 11 -17.36 -50.39 22.13
N VAL A 12 -17.11 -49.79 20.97
CA VAL A 12 -16.10 -48.73 20.82
C VAL A 12 -16.72 -47.35 21.04
N GLY A 13 -16.36 -46.70 22.14
CA GLY A 13 -16.58 -45.27 22.32
C GLY A 13 -15.61 -44.45 21.48
N VAL A 14 -16.10 -43.54 20.63
CA VAL A 14 -15.22 -42.68 19.82
C VAL A 14 -14.93 -41.39 20.59
N ARG A 15 -13.67 -41.22 21.03
CA ARG A 15 -13.13 -39.96 21.63
C ARG A 15 -14.05 -39.33 22.71
N GLY A 16 -14.49 -40.13 23.68
CA GLY A 16 -15.32 -39.66 24.80
C GLY A 16 -16.77 -39.33 24.42
N ARG A 17 -17.21 -39.70 23.21
CA ARG A 17 -18.61 -39.63 22.78
C ARG A 17 -19.21 -41.04 22.78
N GLY A 18 -20.43 -41.15 23.33
CA GLY A 18 -21.16 -42.41 23.49
C GLY A 18 -21.35 -42.82 24.94
N TYR A 19 -22.11 -43.91 25.16
CA TYR A 19 -22.23 -44.53 26.48
C TYR A 19 -20.86 -45.00 26.96
N ARG A 20 -20.61 -44.92 28.28
CA ARG A 20 -19.35 -45.41 28.84
C ARG A 20 -19.28 -46.93 28.63
N PRO A 21 -18.25 -47.46 27.96
CA PRO A 21 -18.14 -48.88 27.67
C PRO A 21 -18.33 -49.77 28.91
N GLU A 22 -17.84 -49.34 30.08
CA GLU A 22 -17.95 -50.09 31.33
C GLU A 22 -19.40 -50.15 31.87
N GLN A 23 -20.22 -49.14 31.56
CA GLN A 23 -21.64 -49.14 31.91
C GLN A 23 -22.41 -50.10 31.01
N VAL A 24 -22.09 -50.11 29.71
CA VAL A 24 -22.70 -51.02 28.73
C VAL A 24 -22.34 -52.45 29.07
N ASP A 25 -21.05 -52.73 29.31
CA ASP A 25 -20.58 -54.08 29.66
C ASP A 25 -21.26 -54.60 30.91
N ARG A 26 -21.41 -53.77 31.96
CA ARG A 26 -22.09 -54.18 33.19
C ARG A 26 -23.57 -54.49 32.96
N ALA A 27 -24.26 -53.67 32.17
CA ALA A 27 -25.67 -53.90 31.85
C ALA A 27 -25.84 -55.17 31.00
N THR A 28 -24.99 -55.36 29.98
CA THR A 28 -25.00 -56.56 29.13
C THR A 28 -24.68 -57.82 29.93
N ALA A 29 -23.69 -57.77 30.83
CA ALA A 29 -23.35 -58.90 31.70
C ALA A 29 -24.50 -59.29 32.63
N ALA A 30 -25.23 -58.31 33.19
CA ALA A 30 -26.42 -58.58 34.01
C ALA A 30 -27.52 -59.26 33.20
N LEU A 31 -27.81 -58.79 31.98
CA LEU A 31 -28.80 -59.40 31.08
C LEU A 31 -28.40 -60.81 30.64
N ILE A 32 -27.11 -61.05 30.40
CA ILE A 32 -26.58 -62.38 30.07
C ILE A 32 -26.75 -63.32 31.26
N ALA A 33 -26.41 -62.88 32.48
CA ALA A 33 -26.60 -63.70 33.67
C ALA A 33 -28.08 -64.04 33.92
N GLU A 34 -28.99 -63.09 33.69
CA GLU A 34 -30.43 -63.32 33.79
C GLU A 34 -30.92 -64.33 32.74
N ARG A 35 -30.49 -64.18 31.48
CA ARG A 35 -30.79 -65.14 30.39
C ARG A 35 -30.28 -66.53 30.75
N ASP A 36 -29.03 -66.63 31.19
CA ASP A 36 -28.40 -67.92 31.48
C ASP A 36 -29.11 -68.61 32.66
N GLY A 37 -29.48 -67.85 33.71
CA GLY A 37 -30.31 -68.37 34.79
C GLY A 37 -31.70 -68.85 34.34
N ALA A 38 -32.33 -68.15 33.39
CA ALA A 38 -33.60 -68.59 32.80
C ALA A 38 -33.45 -69.86 31.94
N LEU A 39 -32.34 -70.01 31.23
CA LEU A 39 -32.04 -71.21 30.44
C LEU A 39 -31.76 -72.42 31.33
N ASP A 40 -31.04 -72.24 32.45
CA ASP A 40 -30.80 -73.28 33.44
C ASP A 40 -32.12 -73.76 34.08
N GLU A 41 -33.02 -72.82 34.39
CA GLU A 41 -34.36 -73.11 34.88
C GLU A 41 -35.17 -73.94 33.88
N LEU A 42 -35.15 -73.52 32.60
CA LEU A 42 -35.84 -74.23 31.52
C LEU A 42 -35.31 -75.66 31.38
N ALA A 43 -33.99 -75.84 31.44
CA ALA A 43 -33.37 -77.17 31.38
C ALA A 43 -33.82 -78.05 32.56
N ARG A 44 -33.87 -77.50 33.78
CA ARG A 44 -34.35 -78.21 34.97
C ARG A 44 -35.81 -78.64 34.82
N LEU A 45 -36.68 -77.72 34.39
CA LEU A 45 -38.10 -78.00 34.20
C LEU A 45 -38.33 -79.04 33.09
N THR A 46 -37.57 -78.94 32.00
CA THR A 46 -37.63 -79.93 30.91
C THR A 46 -37.26 -81.33 31.41
N GLY A 47 -36.16 -81.45 32.15
CA GLY A 47 -35.77 -82.73 32.76
C GLY A 47 -36.84 -83.27 33.71
N ARG A 48 -37.48 -82.40 34.51
CA ARG A 48 -38.57 -82.81 35.39
C ARG A 48 -39.80 -83.32 34.62
N VAL A 49 -40.13 -82.70 33.49
CA VAL A 49 -41.21 -83.16 32.61
C VAL A 49 -40.87 -84.54 32.03
N GLU A 50 -39.65 -84.76 31.55
CA GLU A 50 -39.21 -86.05 31.04
C GLU A 50 -39.28 -87.17 32.10
N GLU A 51 -38.87 -86.89 33.34
CA GLU A 51 -39.00 -87.82 34.47
C GLU A 51 -40.46 -88.20 34.73
N LEU A 52 -41.36 -87.21 34.79
CA LEU A 52 -42.78 -87.42 35.04
C LEU A 52 -43.45 -88.20 33.90
N LEU A 53 -43.09 -87.92 32.65
CA LEU A 53 -43.58 -88.67 31.50
C LEU A 53 -43.12 -90.13 31.54
N ALA A 54 -41.86 -90.38 31.90
CA ALA A 54 -41.33 -91.73 32.04
C ALA A 54 -41.99 -92.49 33.19
N GLU A 55 -42.27 -91.83 34.31
CA GLU A 55 -43.02 -92.41 35.43
C GLU A 55 -44.46 -92.73 35.05
N SER A 56 -45.15 -91.81 34.38
CA SER A 56 -46.50 -92.03 33.87
C SER A 56 -46.56 -93.21 32.90
N ALA A 57 -45.56 -93.36 32.01
CA ALA A 57 -45.49 -94.48 31.09
C ALA A 57 -45.33 -95.83 31.82
N ARG A 58 -44.47 -95.90 32.85
CA ARG A 58 -44.31 -97.09 33.69
C ARG A 58 -45.59 -97.45 34.44
N LEU A 59 -46.30 -96.44 34.97
CA LEU A 59 -47.59 -96.65 35.64
C LEU A 59 -48.64 -97.18 34.66
N ALA A 60 -48.72 -96.60 33.46
CA ALA A 60 -49.64 -97.05 32.41
C ALA A 60 -49.35 -98.51 32.00
N GLU A 61 -48.08 -98.89 31.84
CA GLU A 61 -47.69 -100.28 31.56
C GLU A 61 -48.12 -101.22 32.71
N THR A 62 -47.89 -100.81 33.96
CA THR A 62 -48.32 -101.59 35.14
C THR A 62 -49.84 -101.79 35.14
N VAL A 63 -50.62 -100.73 34.90
CA VAL A 63 -52.09 -100.80 34.84
C VAL A 63 -52.55 -101.71 33.70
N ALA A 64 -51.89 -101.67 32.54
CA ALA A 64 -52.22 -102.54 31.39
C ALA A 64 -52.03 -104.04 31.67
N THR A 65 -51.19 -104.42 32.66
CA THR A 65 -51.03 -105.82 33.08
C THR A 65 -52.12 -106.32 34.03
N LEU A 66 -52.92 -105.41 34.61
CA LEU A 66 -54.02 -105.77 35.50
C LEU A 66 -55.24 -106.23 34.66
N PRO A 67 -55.97 -107.26 35.12
CA PRO A 67 -57.19 -107.67 34.44
C PRO A 67 -58.22 -106.53 34.49
N VAL A 68 -58.91 -106.30 33.37
CA VAL A 68 -60.02 -105.34 33.30
C VAL A 68 -61.13 -105.83 34.23
N GLN A 69 -61.33 -105.11 35.34
CA GLN A 69 -62.25 -105.50 36.38
C GLN A 69 -63.56 -104.73 36.22
N ASP A 70 -64.65 -105.44 35.91
CA ASP A 70 -65.99 -104.86 35.80
C ASP A 70 -66.77 -104.87 37.13
N TYR A 71 -66.19 -105.48 38.17
CA TYR A 71 -66.80 -105.69 39.49
C TYR A 71 -68.22 -106.28 39.44
N ALA A 72 -68.57 -107.05 38.40
CA ALA A 72 -69.90 -107.64 38.24
C ALA A 72 -70.28 -108.56 39.41
N GLU A 73 -69.30 -109.27 39.97
CA GLU A 73 -69.46 -110.16 41.12
C GLU A 73 -69.83 -109.44 42.43
N LEU A 74 -69.55 -108.12 42.52
CA LEU A 74 -69.90 -107.28 43.67
C LEU A 74 -71.26 -106.57 43.52
N GLY A 75 -71.93 -106.76 42.37
CA GLY A 75 -73.28 -106.27 42.08
C GLY A 75 -73.33 -104.85 41.49
N GLU A 76 -74.53 -104.46 41.04
CA GLU A 76 -74.81 -103.23 40.27
C GLU A 76 -74.33 -101.93 40.95
N ARG A 77 -74.29 -101.90 42.29
CA ARG A 77 -73.78 -100.73 43.03
C ARG A 77 -72.27 -100.53 42.80
N ALA A 78 -71.49 -101.60 42.73
CA ALA A 78 -70.05 -101.52 42.47
C ALA A 78 -69.77 -101.04 41.03
N GLN A 79 -70.54 -101.55 40.06
CA GLN A 79 -70.47 -101.10 38.66
C GLN A 79 -70.79 -99.61 38.48
N ARG A 80 -71.82 -99.09 39.19
CA ARG A 80 -72.12 -97.65 39.18
C ARG A 80 -71.00 -96.79 39.77
N ILE A 81 -70.31 -97.29 40.80
CA ILE A 81 -69.16 -96.59 41.40
C ILE A 81 -67.99 -96.57 40.41
N LEU A 82 -67.72 -97.69 39.72
CA LEU A 82 -66.70 -97.75 38.68
C LEU A 82 -67.00 -96.76 37.54
N ALA A 83 -68.21 -96.79 36.99
CA ALA A 83 -68.61 -95.88 35.91
C ALA A 83 -68.51 -94.40 36.31
N LEU A 84 -68.87 -94.07 37.57
CA LEU A 84 -68.68 -92.72 38.10
C LEU A 84 -67.18 -92.37 38.17
N ALA A 85 -66.35 -93.27 38.70
CA ALA A 85 -64.91 -93.03 38.80
C ALA A 85 -64.25 -92.86 37.42
N GLU A 86 -64.66 -93.62 36.40
CA GLU A 86 -64.21 -93.46 35.02
C GLU A 86 -64.62 -92.09 34.45
N SER A 87 -65.88 -91.68 34.66
CA SER A 87 -66.34 -90.36 34.21
C SER A 87 -65.63 -89.19 34.90
N GLU A 88 -65.32 -89.32 36.19
CA GLU A 88 -64.55 -88.34 36.95
C GLU A 88 -63.08 -88.31 36.49
N ALA A 89 -62.50 -89.46 36.12
CA ALA A 89 -61.15 -89.53 35.57
C ALA A 89 -61.05 -88.87 34.19
N GLU A 90 -62.02 -89.11 33.30
CA GLU A 90 -62.11 -88.45 32.00
C GLU A 90 -62.28 -86.92 32.14
N ALA A 91 -63.13 -86.48 33.08
CA ALA A 91 -63.29 -85.07 33.38
C ALA A 91 -62.01 -84.44 33.92
N LEU A 92 -61.30 -85.13 34.82
CA LEU A 92 -60.02 -84.66 35.37
C LEU A 92 -58.93 -84.55 34.29
N ASP A 93 -58.85 -85.50 33.36
CA ASP A 93 -57.90 -85.45 32.25
C ASP A 93 -58.20 -84.26 31.31
N ALA A 94 -59.48 -84.08 30.94
CA ALA A 94 -59.91 -82.94 30.13
C ALA A 94 -59.58 -81.60 30.80
N ASP A 95 -59.86 -81.47 32.11
CA ASP A 95 -59.53 -80.28 32.89
C ASP A 95 -58.02 -80.04 32.98
N ALA A 96 -57.22 -81.11 33.16
CA ALA A 96 -55.76 -81.00 33.19
C ALA A 96 -55.17 -80.54 31.85
N VAL A 97 -55.66 -81.09 30.73
CA VAL A 97 -55.26 -80.67 29.38
C VAL A 97 -55.64 -79.21 29.13
N ALA A 98 -56.86 -78.81 29.48
CA ALA A 98 -57.33 -77.43 29.34
C ALA A 98 -56.50 -76.46 30.20
N ALA A 99 -56.20 -76.82 31.45
CA ALA A 99 -55.36 -76.03 32.33
C ALA A 99 -53.92 -75.88 31.79
N GLY A 100 -53.35 -76.96 31.25
CA GLY A 100 -52.03 -76.94 30.61
C GLY A 100 -51.98 -76.04 29.38
N GLN A 101 -53.01 -76.10 28.53
CA GLN A 101 -53.14 -75.21 27.37
C GLN A 101 -53.27 -73.74 27.79
N ALA A 102 -54.10 -73.44 28.79
CA ALA A 102 -54.27 -72.08 29.31
C ALA A 102 -52.96 -71.51 29.89
N LEU A 103 -52.19 -72.32 30.62
CA LEU A 103 -50.88 -71.92 31.13
C LEU A 103 -49.88 -71.63 30.01
N ARG A 104 -49.85 -72.47 28.98
CA ARG A 104 -48.98 -72.27 27.81
C ARG A 104 -49.34 -70.98 27.07
N ASP A 105 -50.64 -70.77 26.78
CA ASP A 105 -51.10 -69.59 26.07
C ASP A 105 -50.80 -68.31 26.85
N ALA A 106 -50.98 -68.34 28.17
CA ALA A 106 -50.62 -67.23 29.05
C ALA A 106 -49.11 -66.94 29.04
N ALA A 107 -48.26 -67.97 29.10
CA ALA A 107 -46.81 -67.81 29.03
C ALA A 107 -46.35 -67.26 27.66
N GLU A 108 -46.93 -67.74 26.56
CA GLU A 108 -46.63 -67.25 25.21
C GLU A 108 -47.08 -65.78 25.04
N ALA A 109 -48.25 -65.41 25.57
CA ALA A 109 -48.73 -64.03 25.55
C ALA A 109 -47.81 -63.10 26.38
N ALA A 110 -47.40 -63.52 27.57
CA ALA A 110 -46.47 -62.78 28.40
C ALA A 110 -45.10 -62.59 27.71
N GLY A 111 -44.58 -63.64 27.07
CA GLY A 111 -43.32 -63.58 26.31
C GLY A 111 -43.40 -62.61 25.13
N ARG A 112 -44.50 -62.62 24.36
CA ARG A 112 -44.73 -61.65 23.28
C ARG A 112 -44.78 -60.22 23.80
N ALA A 113 -45.55 -59.98 24.87
CA ALA A 113 -45.69 -58.66 25.47
C ALA A 113 -44.34 -58.12 25.99
N ALA A 114 -43.54 -58.95 26.66
CA ALA A 114 -42.19 -58.57 27.11
C ALA A 114 -41.27 -58.24 25.92
N GLY A 115 -41.33 -59.02 24.84
CA GLY A 115 -40.56 -58.77 23.62
C GLY A 115 -40.98 -57.48 22.88
N ASP A 116 -42.28 -57.18 22.84
CA ASP A 116 -42.81 -55.93 22.28
C ASP A 116 -42.34 -54.73 23.11
N ALA A 117 -42.49 -54.78 24.44
CA ALA A 117 -42.05 -53.73 25.35
C ALA A 117 -40.54 -53.46 25.26
N ALA A 118 -39.72 -54.51 25.17
CA ALA A 118 -38.28 -54.37 25.00
C ALA A 118 -37.92 -53.71 23.66
N ARG A 119 -38.63 -54.04 22.57
CA ARG A 119 -38.43 -53.41 21.25
C ARG A 119 -38.83 -51.94 21.24
N GLU A 120 -39.93 -51.60 21.89
CA GLU A 120 -40.39 -50.21 22.05
C GLU A 120 -39.38 -49.38 22.83
N ALA A 121 -38.98 -49.84 24.03
CA ALA A 121 -37.98 -49.16 24.85
C ALA A 121 -36.64 -48.99 24.12
N ALA A 122 -36.17 -50.01 23.39
CA ALA A 122 -34.97 -49.89 22.56
C ALA A 122 -35.14 -48.87 21.43
N GLY A 123 -36.34 -48.78 20.84
CA GLY A 123 -36.69 -47.77 19.84
C GLY A 123 -36.64 -46.35 20.41
N GLU A 124 -37.21 -46.13 21.59
CA GLU A 124 -37.19 -44.83 22.28
C GLU A 124 -35.77 -44.39 22.61
N VAL A 125 -34.93 -45.29 23.15
CA VAL A 125 -33.53 -45.00 23.47
C VAL A 125 -32.75 -44.63 22.22
N ARG A 126 -32.92 -45.37 21.11
CA ARG A 126 -32.27 -45.04 19.82
C ARG A 126 -32.73 -43.67 19.31
N ALA A 127 -34.03 -43.41 19.27
CA ALA A 127 -34.56 -42.14 18.78
C ALA A 127 -34.11 -40.95 19.64
N ALA A 128 -34.00 -41.13 20.97
CA ALA A 128 -33.45 -40.12 21.86
C ALA A 128 -31.96 -39.88 21.64
N ALA A 129 -31.18 -40.94 21.40
CA ALA A 129 -29.77 -40.83 21.08
C ALA A 129 -29.53 -40.10 19.75
N ASP A 130 -30.32 -40.41 18.71
CA ASP A 130 -30.25 -39.76 17.40
C ASP A 130 -30.56 -38.25 17.52
N ARG A 131 -31.67 -37.88 18.18
CA ARG A 131 -31.99 -36.46 18.44
C ARG A 131 -30.87 -35.75 19.19
N ALA A 132 -30.32 -36.37 20.22
CA ALA A 132 -29.22 -35.79 20.98
C ALA A 132 -27.90 -35.70 20.18
N ALA A 133 -27.70 -36.54 19.17
CA ALA A 133 -26.58 -36.43 18.25
C ALA A 133 -26.79 -35.25 17.28
N ASP A 134 -27.97 -35.16 16.68
CA ASP A 134 -28.36 -34.06 15.78
C ASP A 134 -28.27 -32.70 16.47
N ASP A 135 -28.81 -32.58 17.69
CA ASP A 135 -28.75 -31.34 18.48
C ASP A 135 -27.31 -30.91 18.76
N ARG A 136 -26.42 -31.87 19.03
CA ARG A 136 -24.98 -31.59 19.25
C ARG A 136 -24.30 -31.11 17.98
N VAL A 137 -24.59 -31.74 16.84
CA VAL A 137 -24.03 -31.33 15.54
C VAL A 137 -24.54 -29.94 15.16
N ALA A 138 -25.84 -29.69 15.30
CA ALA A 138 -26.44 -28.37 15.06
C ALA A 138 -25.91 -27.30 16.04
N GLY A 139 -25.68 -27.65 17.30
CA GLY A 139 -25.01 -26.77 18.27
C GLY A 139 -23.60 -26.39 17.83
N ALA A 140 -22.78 -27.38 17.48
CA ALA A 140 -21.41 -27.15 17.02
C ALA A 140 -21.34 -26.34 15.71
N ALA A 141 -22.27 -26.56 14.78
CA ALA A 141 -22.36 -25.80 13.54
C ALA A 141 -22.68 -24.32 13.81
N ARG A 142 -23.67 -24.02 14.67
CA ARG A 142 -24.01 -22.65 15.07
C ARG A 142 -22.86 -21.95 15.78
N GLU A 143 -22.13 -22.65 16.65
CA GLU A 143 -20.95 -22.10 17.32
C GLU A 143 -19.85 -21.76 16.30
N ALA A 144 -19.57 -22.65 15.36
CA ALA A 144 -18.60 -22.40 14.30
C ALA A 144 -19.00 -21.23 13.39
N GLU A 145 -20.27 -21.12 13.02
CA GLU A 145 -20.81 -19.98 12.26
C GLU A 145 -20.66 -18.66 13.03
N GLY A 146 -20.95 -18.67 14.34
CA GLY A 146 -20.76 -17.52 15.22
C GLY A 146 -19.30 -17.06 15.28
N LEU A 147 -18.35 -18.00 15.43
CA LEU A 147 -16.92 -17.70 15.44
C LEU A 147 -16.44 -17.13 14.09
N LEU A 148 -16.92 -17.68 12.97
CA LEU A 148 -16.58 -17.17 11.64
C LEU A 148 -17.16 -15.78 11.38
N ALA A 149 -18.39 -15.51 11.84
CA ALA A 149 -18.99 -14.19 11.73
C ALA A 149 -18.21 -13.15 12.54
N ALA A 150 -17.86 -13.46 13.79
CA ALA A 150 -17.04 -12.58 14.63
C ALA A 150 -15.66 -12.31 14.00
N ALA A 151 -14.95 -13.35 13.55
CA ALA A 151 -13.65 -13.19 12.91
C ALA A 151 -13.70 -12.35 11.61
N ARG A 152 -14.80 -12.43 10.86
CA ARG A 152 -15.01 -11.58 9.67
C ARG A 152 -15.25 -10.13 10.05
N GLN A 153 -16.08 -9.88 11.06
CA GLN A 153 -16.31 -8.53 11.57
C GLN A 153 -15.01 -7.89 12.07
N ASP A 154 -14.24 -8.60 12.89
CA ASP A 154 -12.94 -8.12 13.38
C ASP A 154 -11.99 -7.80 12.21
N ALA A 155 -11.95 -8.66 11.19
CA ALA A 155 -11.12 -8.43 10.01
C ALA A 155 -11.58 -7.21 9.20
N GLU A 156 -12.89 -6.97 9.08
CA GLU A 156 -13.44 -5.77 8.43
C GLU A 156 -13.12 -4.50 9.21
N GLU A 157 -13.27 -4.52 10.54
CA GLU A 157 -12.94 -3.39 11.41
C GLU A 157 -11.46 -3.01 11.31
N VAL A 158 -10.56 -4.01 11.37
CA VAL A 158 -9.11 -3.78 11.22
C VAL A 158 -8.78 -3.22 9.83
N ARG A 159 -9.40 -3.75 8.76
CA ARG A 159 -9.19 -3.25 7.39
C ARG A 159 -9.71 -1.83 7.24
N ALA A 160 -10.87 -1.51 7.77
CA ALA A 160 -11.45 -0.17 7.72
C ALA A 160 -10.57 0.84 8.48
N ALA A 161 -10.10 0.48 9.68
CA ALA A 161 -9.18 1.30 10.46
C ALA A 161 -7.86 1.55 9.71
N ALA A 162 -7.26 0.51 9.13
CA ALA A 162 -6.04 0.63 8.33
C ALA A 162 -6.23 1.51 7.09
N ALA A 163 -7.36 1.35 6.38
CA ALA A 163 -7.70 2.17 5.22
C ALA A 163 -7.87 3.64 5.60
N SER A 164 -8.57 3.93 6.71
CA SER A 164 -8.74 5.29 7.24
C SER A 164 -7.40 5.92 7.64
N ALA A 165 -6.52 5.16 8.32
CA ALA A 165 -5.20 5.64 8.71
C ALA A 165 -4.33 5.96 7.48
N MET A 166 -4.40 5.14 6.43
CA MET A 166 -3.69 5.36 5.18
C MET A 166 -4.23 6.60 4.44
N ALA A 167 -5.54 6.80 4.40
CA ALA A 167 -6.15 8.00 3.81
C ALA A 167 -5.69 9.27 4.55
N ALA A 168 -5.78 9.29 5.88
CA ALA A 168 -5.32 10.42 6.68
C ALA A 168 -3.83 10.72 6.50
N THR A 169 -3.00 9.69 6.32
CA THR A 169 -1.58 9.86 6.03
C THR A 169 -1.37 10.50 4.65
N ARG A 170 -2.09 10.05 3.62
CA ARG A 170 -2.04 10.65 2.28
C ARG A 170 -2.45 12.12 2.30
N ASP A 171 -3.54 12.45 2.98
CA ASP A 171 -4.03 13.83 3.09
C ASP A 171 -3.01 14.73 3.80
N ARG A 172 -2.42 14.24 4.90
CA ARG A 172 -1.37 14.97 5.62
C ARG A 172 -0.13 15.17 4.74
N THR A 173 0.32 14.15 4.02
CA THR A 173 1.47 14.26 3.11
C THR A 173 1.18 15.23 1.96
N ALA A 174 -0.01 15.17 1.36
CA ALA A 174 -0.42 16.11 0.32
C ALA A 174 -0.44 17.56 0.84
N SER A 175 -0.95 17.79 2.05
CA SER A 175 -0.92 19.11 2.68
C SER A 175 0.50 19.62 2.94
N VAL A 176 1.41 18.75 3.39
CA VAL A 176 2.82 19.12 3.59
C VAL A 176 3.50 19.47 2.26
N LEU A 177 3.25 18.68 1.21
CA LEU A 177 3.79 18.96 -0.13
C LEU A 177 3.27 20.28 -0.69
N ALA A 178 1.97 20.54 -0.60
CA ALA A 178 1.38 21.81 -1.05
C ALA A 178 1.96 23.02 -0.30
N HIS A 179 2.19 22.89 1.02
CA HIS A 179 2.85 23.94 1.79
C HIS A 179 4.30 24.15 1.37
N GLN A 180 5.05 23.08 1.10
CA GLN A 180 6.42 23.17 0.58
C GLN A 180 6.48 23.83 -0.80
N GLU A 181 5.57 23.46 -1.71
CA GLU A 181 5.46 24.09 -3.04
C GLU A 181 5.19 25.58 -2.93
N GLN A 182 4.30 25.98 -2.01
CA GLN A 182 4.02 27.39 -1.77
C GLN A 182 5.24 28.14 -1.21
N GLU A 183 5.91 27.59 -0.19
CA GLU A 183 7.15 28.15 0.35
C GLU A 183 8.24 28.32 -0.73
N HIS A 184 8.39 27.33 -1.61
CA HIS A 184 9.33 27.41 -2.73
C HIS A 184 8.94 28.48 -3.74
N ALA A 185 7.66 28.59 -4.09
CA ALA A 185 7.16 29.62 -5.00
C ALA A 185 7.36 31.03 -4.42
N GLU A 186 7.12 31.22 -3.12
CA GLU A 186 7.34 32.48 -2.43
C GLU A 186 8.83 32.86 -2.40
N ARG A 187 9.72 31.91 -2.12
CA ARG A 187 11.18 32.14 -2.18
C ARG A 187 11.66 32.46 -3.59
N LEU A 188 11.14 31.78 -4.60
CA LEU A 188 11.47 32.06 -6.00
C LEU A 188 11.05 33.48 -6.38
N LYS A 189 9.81 33.86 -6.05
CA LYS A 189 9.30 35.20 -6.31
C LYS A 189 10.12 36.29 -5.59
N ALA A 190 10.56 36.02 -4.35
CA ALA A 190 11.42 36.95 -3.62
C ALA A 190 12.80 37.09 -4.28
N ALA A 191 13.42 35.98 -4.70
CA ALA A 191 14.71 35.98 -5.39
C ALA A 191 14.63 36.67 -6.77
N GLU A 192 13.56 36.44 -7.53
CA GLU A 192 13.31 37.13 -8.81
C GLU A 192 13.13 38.63 -8.61
N ALA A 193 12.42 39.05 -7.56
CA ALA A 193 12.25 40.47 -7.24
C ALA A 193 13.56 41.15 -6.81
N GLU A 194 14.40 40.44 -6.05
CA GLU A 194 15.73 40.92 -5.67
C GLU A 194 16.63 41.07 -6.91
N LEU A 195 16.68 40.06 -7.78
CA LEU A 195 17.42 40.11 -9.03
C LEU A 195 16.97 41.27 -9.92
N ALA A 196 15.66 41.44 -10.11
CA ALA A 196 15.10 42.53 -10.90
C ALA A 196 15.44 43.92 -10.31
N ALA A 197 15.48 44.04 -8.98
CA ALA A 197 15.89 45.27 -8.31
C ALA A 197 17.39 45.56 -8.50
N GLU A 198 18.25 44.54 -8.41
CA GLU A 198 19.68 44.68 -8.69
C GLU A 198 19.96 45.04 -10.15
N GLU A 199 19.26 44.41 -11.09
CA GLU A 199 19.32 44.72 -12.53
C GLU A 199 18.91 46.17 -12.78
N ALA A 200 17.76 46.61 -12.27
CA ALA A 200 17.30 47.99 -12.41
C ALA A 200 18.28 49.00 -11.79
N ALA A 201 18.87 48.69 -10.63
CA ALA A 201 19.90 49.53 -10.01
C ALA A 201 21.19 49.58 -10.84
N SER A 202 21.56 48.47 -11.49
CA SER A 202 22.70 48.39 -12.40
C SER A 202 22.45 49.21 -13.66
N GLU A 203 21.30 49.05 -14.30
CA GLU A 203 20.87 49.84 -15.47
C GLU A 203 20.84 51.33 -15.17
N ALA A 204 20.30 51.74 -14.03
CA ALA A 204 20.31 53.14 -13.60
C ALA A 204 21.73 53.69 -13.42
N ARG A 205 22.64 52.91 -12.84
CA ARG A 205 24.07 53.29 -12.71
C ARG A 205 24.75 53.40 -14.07
N PHE A 206 24.51 52.46 -14.98
CA PHE A 206 25.04 52.53 -16.34
C PHE A 206 24.51 53.73 -17.11
N ALA A 207 23.20 54.00 -17.04
CA ALA A 207 22.60 55.18 -17.66
C ALA A 207 23.23 56.49 -17.15
N ALA A 208 23.39 56.63 -15.82
CA ALA A 208 24.02 57.82 -15.23
C ALA A 208 25.50 57.98 -15.61
N LEU A 209 26.26 56.88 -15.69
CA LEU A 209 27.66 56.90 -16.14
C LEU A 209 27.77 57.27 -17.63
N THR A 210 26.88 56.74 -18.47
CA THR A 210 26.80 57.07 -19.89
C THR A 210 26.46 58.55 -20.09
N GLU A 211 25.43 59.06 -19.41
CA GLU A 211 25.05 60.49 -19.47
C GLU A 211 26.22 61.39 -19.05
N ARG A 212 26.93 61.03 -17.98
CA ARG A 212 28.13 61.76 -17.54
C ARG A 212 29.26 61.70 -18.56
N ALA A 213 29.50 60.54 -19.18
CA ALA A 213 30.53 60.38 -20.20
C ALA A 213 30.19 61.19 -21.47
N GLU A 214 28.93 61.18 -21.91
CA GLU A 214 28.44 62.00 -23.02
C GLU A 214 28.57 63.49 -22.73
N ALA A 215 28.23 63.94 -21.51
CA ALA A 215 28.41 65.33 -21.09
C ALA A 215 29.89 65.76 -21.10
N LEU A 216 30.80 64.92 -20.59
CA LEU A 216 32.24 65.16 -20.62
C LEU A 216 32.79 65.17 -22.06
N LEU A 217 32.31 64.28 -22.94
CA LEU A 217 32.67 64.29 -24.35
C LEU A 217 32.18 65.54 -25.06
N ALA A 218 30.96 66.01 -24.76
CA ALA A 218 30.42 67.26 -25.32
C ALA A 218 31.17 68.50 -24.80
N GLU A 219 31.60 68.50 -23.54
CA GLU A 219 32.49 69.53 -22.99
C GLU A 219 33.86 69.53 -23.67
N ALA A 220 34.54 68.38 -23.70
CA ALA A 220 35.83 68.24 -24.38
C ALA A 220 35.74 68.60 -25.89
N GLY A 221 34.62 68.28 -26.54
CA GLY A 221 34.34 68.68 -27.92
C GLY A 221 34.21 70.20 -28.09
N ARG A 222 33.56 70.89 -27.15
CA ARG A 222 33.48 72.37 -27.13
C ARG A 222 34.84 73.00 -26.88
N ASP A 223 35.61 72.48 -25.93
CA ASP A 223 36.97 72.97 -25.64
C ASP A 223 37.91 72.76 -26.83
N LEU A 224 37.82 71.60 -27.50
CA LEU A 224 38.55 71.33 -28.73
C LEU A 224 38.16 72.31 -29.84
N ALA A 225 36.87 72.56 -30.04
CA ALA A 225 36.40 73.52 -31.05
C ALA A 225 36.90 74.95 -30.74
N ALA A 226 36.82 75.39 -29.48
CA ALA A 226 37.29 76.70 -29.04
C ALA A 226 38.82 76.85 -29.21
N THR A 227 39.60 75.81 -28.87
CA THR A 227 41.06 75.83 -29.07
C THR A 227 41.44 75.79 -30.55
N GLN A 228 40.72 75.05 -31.39
CA GLN A 228 40.91 75.08 -32.84
C GLN A 228 40.58 76.45 -33.44
N GLU A 229 39.51 77.09 -33.00
CA GLU A 229 39.11 78.44 -33.43
C GLU A 229 40.15 79.49 -32.98
N ALA A 230 40.60 79.44 -31.72
CA ALA A 230 41.67 80.30 -31.23
C ALA A 230 43.00 80.07 -31.97
N ALA A 231 43.33 78.82 -32.32
CA ALA A 231 44.51 78.51 -33.12
C ALA A 231 44.39 79.05 -34.56
N ARG A 232 43.19 78.97 -35.18
CA ARG A 232 42.92 79.58 -36.49
C ARG A 232 43.05 81.10 -36.44
N HIS A 233 42.41 81.76 -35.48
CA HIS A 233 42.54 83.20 -35.32
C HIS A 233 43.97 83.63 -34.99
N GLY A 234 44.68 82.90 -34.13
CA GLY A 234 46.09 83.16 -33.87
C GLY A 234 46.97 83.01 -35.11
N GLN A 235 46.67 82.03 -35.97
CA GLN A 235 47.33 81.87 -37.27
C GLN A 235 47.00 83.01 -38.23
N GLU A 236 45.72 83.37 -38.37
CA GLU A 236 45.25 84.50 -39.18
C GLU A 236 45.87 85.83 -38.72
N ASP A 237 45.92 86.08 -37.42
CA ASP A 237 46.53 87.27 -36.82
C ASP A 237 48.06 87.29 -37.05
N ALA A 238 48.73 86.14 -36.92
CA ALA A 238 50.16 86.02 -37.21
C ALA A 238 50.47 86.27 -38.69
N GLU A 239 49.63 85.76 -39.61
CA GLU A 239 49.71 86.01 -41.05
C GLU A 239 49.46 87.49 -41.37
N ALA A 240 48.44 88.11 -40.78
CA ALA A 240 48.12 89.53 -40.95
C ALA A 240 49.26 90.43 -40.43
N ARG A 241 49.81 90.13 -39.25
CA ARG A 241 50.92 90.87 -38.66
C ARG A 241 52.23 90.65 -39.43
N GLY A 242 52.44 89.45 -39.95
CA GLY A 242 53.52 89.16 -40.90
C GLY A 242 53.39 90.00 -42.17
N ALA A 243 52.18 90.12 -42.73
CA ALA A 243 51.91 90.95 -43.89
C ALA A 243 52.12 92.45 -43.60
N GLU A 244 51.68 92.96 -42.44
CA GLU A 244 51.96 94.33 -41.99
C GLU A 244 53.47 94.59 -41.84
N LEU A 245 54.21 93.72 -41.17
CA LEU A 245 55.66 93.86 -41.00
C LEU A 245 56.39 93.84 -42.35
N LEU A 246 55.96 93.00 -43.29
CA LEU A 246 56.50 92.99 -44.65
C LEU A 246 56.17 94.29 -45.39
N ALA A 247 54.98 94.86 -45.20
CA ALA A 247 54.61 96.16 -45.76
C ALA A 247 55.43 97.31 -45.16
N GLU A 248 55.60 97.35 -43.83
CA GLU A 248 56.48 98.31 -43.16
C GLU A 248 57.94 98.17 -43.61
N ALA A 249 58.43 96.94 -43.73
CA ALA A 249 59.77 96.65 -44.23
C ALA A 249 59.95 97.16 -45.67
N ARG A 250 58.95 96.99 -46.55
CA ARG A 250 58.95 97.55 -47.90
C ARG A 250 58.95 99.08 -47.89
N VAL A 251 58.15 99.72 -47.03
CA VAL A 251 58.17 101.19 -46.89
C VAL A 251 59.54 101.68 -46.40
N ARG A 252 60.18 100.93 -45.48
CA ARG A 252 61.51 101.23 -44.96
C ARG A 252 62.60 100.99 -46.01
N GLU A 253 62.48 99.91 -46.78
CA GLU A 253 63.32 99.59 -47.94
C GLU A 253 63.20 100.69 -48.99
N GLU A 254 61.99 101.07 -49.40
CA GLU A 254 61.76 102.18 -50.34
C GLU A 254 62.35 103.49 -49.83
N ARG A 255 62.25 103.76 -48.52
CA ARG A 255 62.87 104.95 -47.91
C ARG A 255 64.39 104.87 -47.95
N VAL A 256 64.98 103.72 -47.62
CA VAL A 256 66.43 103.49 -47.71
C VAL A 256 66.88 103.60 -49.17
N VAL A 257 66.18 103.01 -50.12
CA VAL A 257 66.47 103.11 -51.56
C VAL A 257 66.45 104.58 -52.00
N ARG A 258 65.41 105.35 -51.66
CA ARG A 258 65.35 106.80 -51.97
C ARG A 258 66.47 107.60 -51.30
N GLU A 259 66.82 107.28 -50.05
CA GLU A 259 67.95 107.89 -49.33
C GLU A 259 69.28 107.53 -50.00
N THR A 260 69.44 106.28 -50.45
CA THR A 260 70.65 105.77 -51.13
C THR A 260 70.77 106.36 -52.52
N GLU A 261 69.66 106.50 -53.26
CA GLU A 261 69.62 107.19 -54.55
C GLU A 261 69.90 108.70 -54.42
N ARG A 262 69.53 109.33 -53.30
CA ARG A 262 69.89 110.73 -53.00
C ARG A 262 71.39 110.85 -52.73
N ILE A 263 71.93 109.97 -51.89
CA ILE A 263 73.37 109.92 -51.59
C ILE A 263 74.20 109.60 -52.84
N LEU A 264 73.72 108.70 -53.70
CA LEU A 264 74.38 108.39 -54.97
C LEU A 264 74.36 109.59 -55.92
N ARG A 265 73.24 110.34 -56.00
CA ARG A 265 73.16 111.60 -56.76
C ARG A 265 74.11 112.67 -56.21
N GLU A 266 74.18 112.85 -54.88
CA GLU A 266 75.13 113.77 -54.24
C GLU A 266 76.60 113.36 -54.51
N HIS A 267 76.90 112.06 -54.56
CA HIS A 267 78.24 111.56 -54.90
C HIS A 267 78.56 111.63 -56.40
N GLU A 268 77.57 111.52 -57.28
CA GLU A 268 77.72 111.67 -58.73
C GLU A 268 77.97 113.15 -59.08
N GLU A 269 77.21 114.08 -58.47
CA GLU A 269 77.44 115.53 -58.55
C GLU A 269 78.84 115.92 -58.03
N GLY A 270 79.29 115.33 -56.91
CA GLY A 270 80.66 115.53 -56.40
C GLY A 270 81.76 114.95 -57.31
N ARG A 271 81.47 113.88 -58.08
CA ARG A 271 82.42 113.31 -59.06
C ARG A 271 82.51 114.18 -60.32
N GLU A 272 81.39 114.74 -60.76
CA GLU A 272 81.32 115.63 -61.91
C GLU A 272 82.03 116.98 -61.63
N GLU A 273 81.89 117.55 -60.43
CA GLU A 273 82.63 118.75 -60.02
C GLU A 273 84.16 118.53 -59.99
N VAL A 274 84.62 117.40 -59.47
CA VAL A 274 86.06 117.07 -59.42
C VAL A 274 86.62 116.78 -60.83
N GLN A 275 85.85 116.13 -61.70
CA GLN A 275 86.25 115.94 -63.10
C GLN A 275 86.28 117.25 -63.88
N ALA A 276 85.32 118.16 -63.67
CA ALA A 276 85.30 119.49 -64.26
C ALA A 276 86.51 120.33 -63.81
N HIS A 277 86.89 120.25 -62.52
CA HIS A 277 88.08 120.93 -61.99
C HIS A 277 89.39 120.37 -62.57
N MET A 278 89.50 119.04 -62.71
CA MET A 278 90.67 118.38 -63.31
C MET A 278 90.78 118.55 -64.84
N ALA A 279 89.66 118.78 -65.54
CA ALA A 279 89.66 119.17 -66.95
C ALA A 279 90.11 120.64 -67.12
N HIS A 280 89.69 121.52 -66.20
CA HIS A 280 90.06 122.93 -66.22
C HIS A 280 91.54 123.17 -65.89
N VAL A 281 92.12 122.40 -64.95
CA VAL A 281 93.57 122.45 -64.65
C VAL A 281 94.41 121.90 -65.81
N ARG A 282 93.98 120.80 -66.45
CA ARG A 282 94.67 120.26 -67.64
C ARG A 282 94.61 121.21 -68.85
N SER A 283 93.48 121.87 -69.07
CA SER A 283 93.32 122.87 -70.13
C SER A 283 94.15 124.15 -69.84
N SER A 284 94.25 124.57 -68.59
CA SER A 284 95.00 125.78 -68.20
C SER A 284 96.52 125.61 -68.20
N LEU A 285 97.05 124.40 -67.94
CA LEU A 285 98.49 124.12 -68.08
C LEU A 285 98.94 123.98 -69.54
N ALA A 286 98.06 123.54 -70.45
CA ALA A 286 98.35 123.49 -71.89
C ALA A 286 98.39 124.89 -72.53
N ALA A 287 97.67 125.86 -71.98
CA ALA A 287 97.56 127.22 -72.54
C ALA A 287 98.73 128.17 -72.21
N LEU A 288 99.66 127.80 -71.31
CA LEU A 288 100.73 128.73 -70.89
C LEU A 288 102.17 128.37 -71.29
N THR A 289 102.45 127.26 -72.01
CA THR A 289 103.84 127.00 -72.51
C THR A 289 103.97 126.39 -73.93
N GLY A 290 102.93 126.43 -74.76
CA GLY A 290 103.05 126.46 -76.24
C GLY A 290 103.92 125.37 -76.91
N ARG A 291 103.35 124.17 -77.12
CA ARG A 291 103.82 123.20 -78.12
C ARG A 291 102.63 122.36 -78.60
N VAL A 292 102.28 122.50 -79.89
CA VAL A 292 101.21 121.74 -80.55
C VAL A 292 101.77 120.40 -81.01
N ALA A 293 101.12 119.31 -80.62
CA ALA A 293 101.24 118.00 -81.25
C ALA A 293 99.82 117.50 -81.54
N SER A 294 99.55 117.25 -82.83
CA SER A 294 98.42 116.53 -83.41
C SER A 294 98.34 115.11 -82.83
N GLU A 295 97.20 114.61 -82.35
CA GLU A 295 96.04 114.05 -83.10
C GLU A 295 96.45 112.91 -84.04
N ASP A 296 96.38 111.66 -83.53
CA ASP A 296 95.17 110.80 -83.51
C ASP A 296 95.04 110.08 -82.16
#